data_AF-A0A3N6F8G8-F1
#
_entry.id   AF-A0A3N6F8G8-F1
#
_cell.length_a   1.000
_cell.length_b   1.000
_cell.length_c   1.000
_cell.angle_alpha   90.00
_cell.angle_beta   90.00
_cell.angle_gamma   90.00
#
_symmetry.space_group_name_H-M   'P 1'
#
loop_
_entity.id
_entity.type
_entity.pdbx_description
1 polymer ?
#
loop_
_entity_poly.entity_id
_entity_poly.type
_entity_poly.pdbx_seq_one_letter_code
_entity_poly.pdbx_strand_id
1 'polypeptide(L)'
;MGIGALAERFGLATHVLRHWEATGLLAPARDDAGRRRYGSAGLTRAAVILRAKEAGLPLGIIRSLVAAADPAKRGDILREEAEMLRSRIAAAQASLGMIECALGCDHEDFSQCAHFRQMVADRIGTDAAVRLPA
;
A
#
# COMPACT_ATOMS: atom_id res chain seq x y z
N MET A 1 -25.54 -8.14 -4.43
CA MET A 1 -25.04 -9.39 -3.81
C MET A 1 -24.97 -9.28 -2.29
N GLY A 2 -24.95 -10.41 -1.56
CA GLY A 2 -24.82 -10.44 -0.10
C GLY A 2 -23.38 -10.29 0.39
N ILE A 3 -23.19 -10.21 1.71
CA ILE A 3 -21.86 -10.07 2.31
C ILE A 3 -20.94 -11.27 2.04
N GLY A 4 -21.46 -12.50 2.07
CA GLY A 4 -20.67 -13.71 1.79
C GLY A 4 -20.14 -13.72 0.35
N ALA A 5 -21.00 -13.45 -0.62
CA ALA A 5 -20.62 -13.36 -2.03
C ALA A 5 -19.61 -12.23 -2.32
N LEU A 6 -19.71 -11.09 -1.61
CA LEU A 6 -18.72 -10.03 -1.73
C LEU A 6 -17.38 -10.45 -1.11
N ALA A 7 -17.42 -11.13 0.04
CA ALA A 7 -16.25 -11.61 0.74
C ALA A 7 -15.47 -12.62 -0.11
N GLU A 8 -16.16 -13.61 -0.65
CA GLU A 8 -15.61 -14.63 -1.56
C GLU A 8 -15.00 -14.00 -2.81
N ARG A 9 -15.72 -13.09 -3.48
CA ARG A 9 -15.24 -12.39 -4.68
C ARG A 9 -13.89 -11.71 -4.48
N PHE A 10 -13.65 -11.15 -3.30
CA PHE A 10 -12.46 -10.37 -3.00
C PHE A 10 -11.48 -11.11 -2.09
N GLY A 11 -11.68 -12.39 -1.80
CA GLY A 11 -10.82 -13.17 -0.91
C GLY A 11 -10.78 -12.61 0.53
N LEU A 12 -11.86 -11.98 0.97
CA LEU A 12 -11.96 -11.35 2.29
C LEU A 12 -12.74 -12.24 3.25
N ALA A 13 -12.44 -12.12 4.54
CA ALA A 13 -13.33 -12.65 5.56
C ALA A 13 -14.53 -11.71 5.76
N THR A 14 -15.72 -12.28 6.01
CA THR A 14 -16.95 -11.47 6.20
C THR A 14 -16.83 -10.47 7.36
N HIS A 15 -16.06 -10.79 8.40
CA HIS A 15 -15.82 -9.87 9.52
C HIS A 15 -15.03 -8.62 9.09
N VAL A 16 -14.18 -8.69 8.06
CA VAL A 16 -13.48 -7.53 7.49
C VAL A 16 -14.47 -6.56 6.86
N LEU A 17 -15.44 -7.08 6.10
CA LEU A 17 -16.49 -6.26 5.49
C LEU A 17 -17.41 -5.62 6.55
N ARG A 18 -17.72 -6.35 7.63
CA ARG A 18 -18.45 -5.80 8.79
C ARG A 18 -17.66 -4.71 9.49
N HIS A 19 -16.36 -4.92 9.67
CA HIS A 19 -15.46 -3.93 10.23
C HIS A 19 -15.46 -2.68 9.36
N TRP A 20 -15.29 -2.80 8.04
CA TRP A 20 -15.32 -1.67 7.11
C TRP A 20 -16.64 -0.90 7.15
N GLU A 21 -17.78 -1.59 7.24
CA GLU A 21 -19.09 -0.95 7.44
C GLU A 21 -19.15 -0.18 8.77
N ALA A 22 -18.77 -0.80 9.90
CA ALA A 22 -18.74 -0.14 11.21
C ALA A 22 -17.82 1.08 11.23
N THR A 23 -16.83 1.06 10.35
CA THR A 23 -15.80 2.08 10.13
C THR A 23 -16.23 3.14 9.10
N GLY A 24 -17.43 3.04 8.51
CA GLY A 24 -17.91 4.00 7.50
C GLY A 24 -17.21 3.89 6.12
N LEU A 25 -16.34 2.89 5.96
CA LEU A 25 -15.70 2.59 4.69
C LEU A 25 -16.64 1.89 3.72
N LEU A 26 -17.70 1.24 4.21
CA LEU A 26 -18.77 0.69 3.38
C LEU A 26 -20.13 1.14 3.92
N ALA A 27 -21.08 1.37 3.02
CA ALA A 27 -22.46 1.68 3.35
C ALA A 27 -23.39 0.79 2.49
N PRO A 28 -23.56 -0.50 2.84
CA PRO A 28 -24.43 -1.39 2.09
C PRO A 28 -25.90 -0.97 2.19
N ALA A 29 -26.64 -1.13 1.10
CA ALA A 29 -28.10 -1.10 1.17
C ALA A 29 -28.61 -2.32 1.97
N ARG A 30 -29.87 -2.28 2.39
CA ARG A 30 -30.54 -3.41 3.04
C ARG A 30 -31.76 -3.81 2.23
N ASP A 31 -32.02 -5.11 2.12
CA ASP A 31 -33.29 -5.59 1.58
C ASP A 31 -34.40 -5.56 2.64
N ASP A 32 -35.63 -5.92 2.26
CA ASP A 32 -36.80 -5.90 3.15
C ASP A 32 -36.66 -6.82 4.37
N ALA A 33 -35.79 -7.83 4.28
CA ALA A 33 -35.44 -8.72 5.39
C ALA A 33 -34.26 -8.19 6.24
N GLY A 34 -33.81 -6.95 6.00
CA GLY A 34 -32.73 -6.29 6.73
C GLY A 34 -31.31 -6.78 6.36
N ARG A 35 -31.17 -7.61 5.31
CA ARG A 35 -29.88 -8.20 4.91
C ARG A 35 -29.09 -7.23 4.04
N ARG A 36 -27.77 -7.20 4.25
CA ARG A 36 -26.83 -6.35 3.49
C ARG A 36 -26.83 -6.71 2.01
N ARG A 37 -26.99 -5.70 1.16
CA ARG A 37 -26.91 -5.78 -0.29
C ARG A 37 -25.87 -4.80 -0.81
N TYR A 38 -24.91 -5.36 -1.54
CA TYR A 38 -23.87 -4.63 -2.25
C TYR A 38 -24.19 -4.62 -3.75
N GLY A 39 -24.45 -3.44 -4.29
CA GLY A 39 -24.53 -3.19 -5.73
C GLY A 39 -23.18 -2.78 -6.31
N SER A 40 -23.17 -2.32 -7.56
CA SER A 40 -21.96 -1.88 -8.28
C SER A 40 -21.11 -0.90 -7.45
N ALA A 41 -21.72 0.11 -6.84
CA ALA A 41 -21.03 1.08 -5.99
C ALA A 41 -20.29 0.42 -4.81
N GLY A 42 -20.89 -0.59 -4.18
CA GLY A 42 -20.28 -1.35 -3.09
C GLY A 42 -19.08 -2.18 -3.56
N LEU A 43 -19.16 -2.76 -4.76
CA LEU A 43 -18.06 -3.51 -5.37
C LEU A 43 -16.90 -2.58 -5.72
N THR A 44 -17.17 -1.46 -6.40
CA THR A 44 -16.16 -0.45 -6.74
C THR A 44 -15.46 0.06 -5.49
N ARG A 45 -16.22 0.34 -4.42
CA ARG A 45 -15.65 0.81 -3.16
C ARG A 45 -14.78 -0.23 -2.47
N ALA A 46 -15.20 -1.50 -2.44
CA ALA A 46 -14.37 -2.59 -1.91
C ALA A 46 -13.06 -2.74 -2.71
N ALA A 47 -13.13 -2.68 -4.04
CA ALA A 47 -11.95 -2.73 -4.91
C ALA A 47 -10.99 -1.56 -4.65
N VAL A 48 -11.50 -0.32 -4.51
CA VAL A 48 -10.67 0.86 -4.20
C VAL A 48 -9.98 0.71 -2.85
N ILE A 49 -10.69 0.25 -1.81
CA ILE A 49 -10.09 0.04 -0.48
C ILE A 49 -8.96 -1.00 -0.56
N LEU A 50 -9.18 -2.10 -1.29
CA LEU A 50 -8.15 -3.13 -1.47
C LEU A 50 -6.93 -2.58 -2.20
N ARG A 51 -7.13 -1.87 -3.31
CA ARG A 51 -6.02 -1.27 -4.08
C ARG A 51 -5.24 -0.25 -3.26
N ALA A 52 -5.90 0.56 -2.45
CA ALA A 52 -5.23 1.48 -1.55
C ALA A 52 -4.41 0.74 -0.48
N LYS A 53 -4.95 -0.35 0.10
CA LYS A 53 -4.21 -1.20 1.04
C LYS A 53 -3.00 -1.88 0.39
N GLU A 54 -3.14 -2.39 -0.83
CA GLU A 54 -2.02 -2.96 -1.62
C GLU A 54 -0.94 -1.92 -1.90
N ALA A 55 -1.34 -0.68 -2.19
CA ALA A 55 -0.43 0.45 -2.31
C ALA A 55 0.19 0.87 -0.96
N GLY A 56 -0.17 0.23 0.15
CA GLY A 56 0.37 0.47 1.49
C GLY A 56 -0.22 1.68 2.20
N LEU A 57 -1.38 2.19 1.74
CA LEU A 57 -2.07 3.27 2.44
C LEU A 57 -2.71 2.72 3.73
N PRO A 58 -2.52 3.40 4.87
CA PRO A 58 -3.14 2.97 6.11
C PRO A 58 -4.65 3.17 6.06
N LEU A 59 -5.40 2.30 6.75
CA LEU A 59 -6.87 2.31 6.73
C LEU A 59 -7.46 3.65 7.21
N GLY A 60 -6.74 4.37 8.09
CA GLY A 60 -7.10 5.72 8.53
C GLY A 60 -7.11 6.73 7.39
N ILE A 61 -6.10 6.71 6.51
CA ILE A 61 -6.03 7.59 5.34
C ILE A 61 -7.12 7.24 4.33
N ILE A 62 -7.35 5.95 4.09
CA ILE A 62 -8.43 5.49 3.20
C ILE A 62 -9.78 6.01 3.70
N ARG A 63 -10.01 6.00 5.03
CA ARG A 63 -11.21 6.57 5.64
C ARG A 63 -11.31 8.08 5.41
N SER A 64 -10.22 8.82 5.59
CA SER A 64 -10.17 10.26 5.32
C SER A 64 -10.49 10.58 3.85
N LEU A 65 -9.93 9.83 2.90
CA LEU A 65 -10.22 9.97 1.47
C LEU A 65 -11.69 9.71 1.15
N VAL A 66 -12.25 8.68 1.77
CA VAL A 66 -13.64 8.27 1.60
C VAL A 66 -14.63 9.27 2.23
N ALA A 67 -14.26 9.90 3.34
CA ALA A 67 -15.09 10.89 4.04
C ALA A 67 -14.94 12.31 3.49
N ALA A 68 -13.86 12.60 2.74
CA ALA A 68 -13.60 13.91 2.18
C ALA A 68 -14.61 14.25 1.06
N ALA A 69 -15.59 15.10 1.40
CA ALA A 69 -16.52 15.66 0.42
C ALA A 69 -15.83 16.68 -0.51
N ASP A 70 -14.90 17.47 0.04
CA ASP A 70 -14.12 18.47 -0.69
C ASP A 70 -13.05 17.83 -1.61
N PRO A 71 -13.11 18.04 -2.94
CA PRO A 71 -12.09 17.58 -3.87
C PRO A 71 -10.69 18.11 -3.58
N ALA A 72 -10.54 19.34 -3.07
CA ALA A 72 -9.23 19.94 -2.80
C ALA A 72 -8.52 19.19 -1.66
N LYS A 73 -9.19 19.03 -0.52
CA LYS A 73 -8.70 18.21 0.61
C LYS A 73 -8.35 16.78 0.20
N ARG A 74 -9.16 16.17 -0.67
CA ARG A 74 -8.87 14.83 -1.20
C ARG A 74 -7.60 14.83 -2.06
N GLY A 75 -7.40 15.86 -2.87
CA GLY A 75 -6.20 16.05 -3.69
C GLY A 75 -4.93 16.16 -2.84
N ASP A 76 -4.99 16.88 -1.72
CA ASP A 76 -3.83 17.05 -0.83
C ASP A 76 -3.39 15.73 -0.18
N ILE A 77 -4.35 14.96 0.36
CA ILE A 77 -4.07 13.63 0.91
C ILE A 77 -3.47 12.72 -0.16
N LEU A 78 -4.06 12.69 -1.36
CA LEU A 78 -3.56 11.84 -2.45
C LEU A 78 -2.16 12.25 -2.91
N ARG A 79 -1.82 13.54 -2.88
CA ARG A 79 -0.49 14.03 -3.24
C ARG A 79 0.55 13.57 -2.23
N GLU A 80 0.27 13.69 -0.94
CA GLU A 80 1.15 13.22 0.14
C GLU A 80 1.39 11.71 0.04
N GLU A 81 0.33 10.92 -0.11
CA GLU A 81 0.44 9.46 -0.28
C GLU A 81 1.16 9.08 -1.58
N ALA A 82 1.00 9.86 -2.64
CA ALA A 82 1.73 9.66 -3.88
C ALA A 82 3.24 9.89 -3.71
N GLU A 83 3.67 10.92 -2.98
CA GLU A 83 5.10 11.14 -2.71
C GLU A 83 5.69 10.02 -1.83
N MET A 84 4.95 9.57 -0.82
CA MET A 84 5.35 8.44 0.02
C MET A 84 5.48 7.15 -0.81
N LEU A 85 4.53 6.90 -1.71
CA LEU A 85 4.59 5.74 -2.60
C LEU A 85 5.75 5.84 -3.60
N ARG A 86 6.01 7.03 -4.18
CA ARG A 86 7.18 7.23 -5.06
C ARG A 86 8.49 6.96 -4.33
N SER A 87 8.62 7.43 -3.10
CA SER A 87 9.82 7.20 -2.27
C SER A 87 10.05 5.70 -2.02
N ARG A 88 8.99 4.96 -1.72
CA ARG A 88 9.05 3.49 -1.57
C ARG A 88 9.39 2.78 -2.88
N ILE A 89 8.83 3.23 -4.00
CA ILE A 89 9.15 2.68 -5.32
C ILE A 89 10.64 2.88 -5.64
N ALA A 90 11.16 4.09 -5.43
CA ALA A 90 12.57 4.39 -5.66
C ALA A 90 13.50 3.49 -4.80
N ALA A 91 13.18 3.32 -3.52
CA ALA A 91 13.94 2.43 -2.63
C ALA A 91 13.87 0.94 -3.07
N ALA A 92 12.69 0.48 -3.50
CA ALA A 92 12.52 -0.87 -4.02
C ALA A 92 13.26 -1.09 -5.35
N GLN A 93 13.25 -0.09 -6.24
CA GLN A 93 13.99 -0.12 -7.51
C GLN A 93 15.50 -0.16 -7.27
N ALA A 94 16.02 0.64 -6.33
CA ALA A 94 17.43 0.57 -5.95
C ALA A 94 17.82 -0.81 -5.39
N SER A 95 16.95 -1.39 -4.56
CA SER A 95 17.15 -2.73 -4.01
C SER A 95 17.12 -3.81 -5.11
N LEU A 96 16.19 -3.70 -6.06
CA LEU A 96 16.11 -4.61 -7.20
C LEU A 96 17.37 -4.50 -8.09
N GLY A 97 17.82 -3.28 -8.39
CA GLY A 97 19.04 -3.06 -9.16
C GLY A 97 20.28 -3.68 -8.50
N MET A 98 20.34 -3.69 -7.16
CA MET A 98 21.40 -4.41 -6.43
C MET A 98 21.34 -5.92 -6.68
N ILE A 99 20.15 -6.53 -6.57
CA ILE A 99 19.95 -7.96 -6.79
C ILE A 99 20.27 -8.35 -8.23
N GLU A 100 19.78 -7.59 -9.21
CA GLU A 100 20.04 -7.84 -10.63
C GLU A 100 21.52 -7.70 -10.98
N CYS A 101 22.20 -6.71 -10.40
CA CYS A 101 23.65 -6.58 -10.55
C CYS A 101 24.41 -7.79 -10.00
N ALA A 102 24.02 -8.31 -8.82
CA ALA A 102 24.65 -9.49 -8.25
C ALA A 102 24.42 -10.75 -9.10
N LEU A 103 23.23 -10.90 -9.70
CA LEU A 103 22.91 -12.01 -10.61
C LEU A 103 23.71 -11.97 -11.92
N GLY A 104 24.06 -10.77 -12.41
CA GLY A 104 24.85 -10.59 -13.63
C GLY A 104 26.37 -10.49 -13.40
N CYS A 105 26.84 -10.75 -12.17
CA CYS A 105 28.23 -10.59 -11.79
C CYS A 105 28.99 -11.93 -11.89
N ASP A 106 30.02 -11.99 -12.72
CA ASP A 106 30.89 -13.17 -12.84
C ASP A 106 32.03 -13.21 -11.79
N HIS A 107 32.02 -12.34 -10.78
CA HIS A 107 33.02 -12.36 -9.71
C HIS A 107 32.68 -13.46 -8.70
N GLU A 108 33.66 -14.30 -8.34
CA GLU A 108 33.51 -15.30 -7.26
C GLU A 108 33.14 -14.66 -5.91
N ASP A 109 33.59 -13.42 -5.69
CA ASP A 109 33.20 -12.57 -4.57
C ASP A 109 32.60 -11.25 -5.11
N PHE A 110 31.29 -11.11 -4.95
CA PHE A 110 30.55 -9.90 -5.37
C PHE A 110 31.02 -8.62 -4.65
N SER A 111 31.68 -8.73 -3.50
CA SER A 111 32.27 -7.58 -2.80
C SER A 111 33.43 -6.94 -3.58
N GLN A 112 34.00 -7.65 -4.54
CA GLN A 112 35.05 -7.14 -5.43
C GLN A 112 34.48 -6.34 -6.61
N CYS A 113 33.21 -6.54 -6.96
CA CYS A 113 32.54 -5.80 -8.02
C CYS A 113 32.48 -4.31 -7.69
N ALA A 114 33.05 -3.47 -8.56
CA ALA A 114 33.09 -2.02 -8.37
C ALA A 114 31.68 -1.40 -8.29
N HIS A 115 30.75 -1.91 -9.10
CA HIS A 115 29.35 -1.48 -9.09
C HIS A 115 28.66 -1.84 -7.76
N PHE A 116 28.89 -3.06 -7.24
CA PHE A 116 28.37 -3.48 -5.95
C PHE A 116 28.92 -2.62 -4.80
N ARG A 117 30.24 -2.36 -4.78
CA ARG A 117 30.86 -1.49 -3.77
C ARG A 117 30.32 -0.07 -3.79
N GLN A 118 30.09 0.51 -4.97
CA GLN A 118 29.51 1.84 -5.09
C GLN A 118 28.07 1.89 -4.54
N MET A 119 27.22 0.91 -4.92
CA MET A 119 25.85 0.83 -4.40
C MET A 119 25.79 0.66 -2.88
N VAL A 120 26.70 -0.14 -2.31
CA VAL A 120 26.80 -0.30 -0.84
C VAL A 120 27.29 0.98 -0.18
N ALA A 121 28.26 1.67 -0.78
CA ALA A 121 28.74 2.96 -0.27
C ALA A 121 27.63 4.01 -0.22
N ASP A 122 26.78 4.10 -1.23
CA ASP A 122 25.62 5.01 -1.25
C ASP A 122 24.65 4.72 -0.10
N ARG A 123 24.47 3.44 0.27
CA ARG A 123 23.63 3.02 1.40
C ARG A 123 24.23 3.35 2.77
N ILE A 124 25.56 3.30 2.88
CA ILE A 124 26.32 3.68 4.08
C ILE A 124 26.36 5.22 4.21
N GLY A 125 26.26 5.94 3.09
CA GLY A 125 26.28 7.41 2.98
C GLY A 125 24.94 8.15 3.11
N THR A 126 23.95 7.62 3.85
CA THR A 126 22.77 8.42 4.28
C THR A 126 22.42 8.24 5.77
N ASP A 127 23.18 7.43 6.52
CA ASP A 127 22.90 7.15 7.95
C ASP A 127 24.19 7.07 8.79
N ALA A 128 25.26 7.75 8.36
CA ALA A 128 26.51 7.83 9.12
C ALA A 128 26.46 8.95 10.19
N ALA A 129 25.43 8.91 11.02
CA ALA A 129 25.43 9.52 12.35
C ALA A 129 25.27 8.42 13.43
N VAL A 130 25.91 7.28 13.23
CA VAL A 130 26.12 6.31 14.31
C VAL A 130 27.18 6.89 15.25
N ARG A 131 26.70 7.57 16.29
CA ARG A 131 27.50 8.05 17.42
C ARG A 131 27.97 6.83 18.21
N LEU A 132 29.23 6.42 18.03
CA LEU A 132 29.88 5.40 18.87
C LEU A 132 30.13 6.00 20.27
N PRO A 133 29.72 5.32 21.37
CA PRO A 133 30.12 5.73 22.71
C PRO A 133 31.62 5.46 22.95
N ALA A 134 32.25 6.37 23.70
CA ALA A 134 33.65 6.36 24.08
C ALA A 134 34.03 5.20 25.02
#